data_AF-A0A2H1KEH4-F1
#
_entry.id   AF-A0A2H1KEH4-F1
#
_cell.length_a   1.000
_cell.length_b   1.000
_cell.length_c   1.000
_cell.angle_alpha   90.00
_cell.angle_beta   90.00
_cell.angle_gamma   90.00
#
_symmetry.space_group_name_H-M   'P 1'
#
loop_
_entity.id
_entity.type
_entity.pdbx_description
1 polymer ?
#
loop_
_entity_poly.entity_id
_entity_poly.type
_entity_poly.pdbx_seq_one_letter_code
_entity_poly.pdbx_strand_id
1 'polypeptide(L)'
;MKNIFSGLRKPGGSSSRKGPDQQFGTGLWRHNRDRFIRAVDRYYTTSVAIHKLPADGQDPSADANTIIDGTRRLNDLVPIVDEVTAWLHTNHPVSGQVVPGHTRNAVGDTPELLTKASSKVAEAVLAASMARTEIIADRPIGPSAKATERFISEAAQLLERAQAATEGGQES
;
A
#
# COMPACT_ATOMS: atom_id res chain seq x y z
N MET A 1 -4.52 64.55 -4.48
CA MET A 1 -3.91 63.41 -5.21
C MET A 1 -4.58 62.13 -4.73
N LYS A 2 -5.19 61.37 -5.66
CA LYS A 2 -5.84 60.09 -5.38
C LYS A 2 -4.80 58.98 -5.52
N ASN A 3 -4.48 58.26 -4.44
CA ASN A 3 -3.66 57.05 -4.53
C ASN A 3 -4.57 55.82 -4.61
N ILE A 4 -4.32 55.06 -5.67
CA ILE A 4 -5.08 53.94 -6.19
C ILE A 4 -4.22 52.70 -5.90
N PHE A 5 -4.57 51.92 -4.89
CA PHE A 5 -4.06 50.55 -4.67
C PHE A 5 -5.24 49.76 -4.08
N SER A 6 -6.22 49.36 -4.89
CA SER A 6 -6.21 48.14 -5.71
C SER A 6 -5.84 46.90 -4.90
N GLY A 7 -6.85 46.06 -4.70
CA GLY A 7 -6.84 44.96 -3.74
C GLY A 7 -5.85 43.87 -4.08
N LEU A 8 -5.11 43.45 -3.04
CA LEU A 8 -4.51 42.13 -2.98
C LEU A 8 -5.64 41.10 -2.91
N ARG A 9 -6.02 40.59 -4.09
CA ARG A 9 -6.75 39.32 -4.22
C ARG A 9 -5.90 38.24 -3.56
N LYS A 10 -6.37 37.75 -2.42
CA LYS A 10 -5.93 36.50 -1.80
C LYS A 10 -6.02 35.41 -2.87
N PRO A 11 -4.95 34.67 -3.20
CA PRO A 11 -5.08 33.54 -4.10
C PRO A 11 -5.96 32.49 -3.40
N GLY A 12 -7.17 32.36 -3.92
CA GLY A 12 -8.08 31.29 -3.57
C GLY A 12 -7.53 29.96 -4.06
N GLY A 13 -7.90 28.90 -3.33
CA GLY A 13 -7.83 27.54 -3.83
C GLY A 13 -6.66 26.72 -3.33
N SER A 14 -6.43 26.64 -2.02
CA SER A 14 -6.07 25.32 -1.49
C SER A 14 -7.31 24.48 -1.72
N SER A 15 -7.29 23.60 -2.73
CA SER A 15 -8.19 22.45 -2.69
C SER A 15 -8.00 21.85 -1.30
N SER A 16 -9.08 21.74 -0.52
CA SER A 16 -8.98 21.11 0.78
C SER A 16 -8.64 19.65 0.49
N ARG A 17 -7.36 19.30 0.43
CA ARG A 17 -6.96 17.92 0.68
C ARG A 17 -7.51 17.64 2.06
N LYS A 18 -8.63 16.90 2.09
CA LYS A 18 -9.17 16.34 3.31
C LYS A 18 -7.99 15.71 4.04
N GLY A 19 -7.78 16.07 5.30
CA GLY A 19 -6.72 15.44 6.08
C GLY A 19 -6.91 13.92 6.08
N PRO A 20 -5.85 13.11 6.30
CA PRO A 20 -5.97 11.65 6.30
C PRO A 20 -7.13 11.14 7.17
N ASP A 21 -7.36 11.77 8.32
CA ASP A 21 -8.48 11.51 9.22
C ASP A 21 -9.86 11.71 8.58
N GLN A 22 -9.99 12.72 7.72
CA GLN A 22 -11.22 13.03 7.01
C GLN A 22 -11.40 12.18 5.74
N GLN A 23 -10.32 11.63 5.21
CA GLN A 23 -10.35 10.77 4.00
C GLN A 23 -10.53 9.29 4.35
N PHE A 24 -9.90 8.81 5.42
CA PHE A 24 -9.83 7.39 5.77
C PHE A 24 -10.43 7.08 7.15
N GLY A 25 -10.83 8.10 7.90
CA GLY A 25 -11.32 7.96 9.26
C GLY A 25 -10.20 7.76 10.28
N THR A 26 -10.59 7.31 11.46
CA THR A 26 -9.68 7.01 12.58
C THR A 26 -9.77 5.56 13.06
N GLY A 27 -10.69 4.77 12.50
CA GLY A 27 -10.93 3.37 12.88
C GLY A 27 -10.22 2.35 12.00
N LEU A 28 -10.80 1.15 11.94
CA LEU A 28 -10.23 -0.03 11.30
C LEU A 28 -9.76 0.19 9.85
N TRP A 29 -10.51 0.96 9.05
CA TRP A 29 -10.18 1.24 7.64
C TRP A 29 -8.81 1.86 7.50
N ARG A 30 -8.58 2.97 8.20
CA ARG A 30 -7.28 3.63 8.24
C ARG A 30 -6.20 2.72 8.83
N HIS A 31 -6.51 1.95 9.87
CA HIS A 31 -5.53 1.04 10.46
C HIS A 31 -4.99 0.03 9.43
N ASN A 32 -5.88 -0.56 8.63
CA ASN A 32 -5.50 -1.50 7.57
C ASN A 32 -4.68 -0.82 6.47
N ARG A 33 -5.10 0.37 6.02
CA ARG A 33 -4.34 1.18 5.07
C ARG A 33 -2.93 1.48 5.57
N ASP A 34 -2.81 2.00 6.79
CA ASP A 34 -1.52 2.37 7.37
C ASP A 34 -0.63 1.14 7.59
N ARG A 35 -1.22 -0.02 7.88
CA ARG A 35 -0.48 -1.30 7.95
C ARG A 35 0.09 -1.70 6.59
N PHE A 36 -0.71 -1.56 5.52
CA PHE A 36 -0.25 -1.84 4.16
C PHE A 36 0.92 -0.93 3.78
N ILE A 37 0.76 0.39 3.94
CA ILE A 37 1.79 1.38 3.58
C ILE A 37 3.09 1.12 4.35
N ARG A 38 3.02 0.87 5.66
CA ARG A 38 4.21 0.53 6.46
C ARG A 38 4.90 -0.75 5.98
N ALA A 39 4.15 -1.72 5.47
CA ALA A 39 4.74 -2.93 4.89
C ALA A 39 5.44 -2.64 3.56
N VAL A 40 4.87 -1.78 2.72
CA VAL A 40 5.50 -1.30 1.47
C VAL A 40 6.79 -0.52 1.76
N ASP A 41 6.78 0.39 2.74
CA ASP A 41 7.98 1.16 3.14
C ASP A 41 9.10 0.23 3.64
N ARG A 42 8.73 -0.81 4.40
CA ARG A 42 9.69 -1.82 4.87
C ARG A 42 10.23 -2.66 3.71
N TYR A 43 9.39 -2.98 2.73
CA TYR A 43 9.82 -3.67 1.52
C TYR A 43 10.84 -2.81 0.75
N TYR A 44 10.53 -1.54 0.52
CA TYR A 44 11.44 -0.59 -0.13
C TYR A 44 12.79 -0.52 0.59
N THR A 45 12.78 -0.38 1.91
CA THR A 45 14.01 -0.34 2.72
C THR A 45 14.85 -1.62 2.52
N THR A 46 14.19 -2.78 2.47
CA THR A 46 14.85 -4.08 2.26
C THR A 46 15.43 -4.19 0.85
N SER A 47 14.66 -3.77 -0.16
CA SER A 47 15.08 -3.71 -1.56
C SER A 47 16.32 -2.81 -1.75
N VAL A 48 16.32 -1.61 -1.16
CA VAL A 48 17.48 -0.71 -1.17
C VAL A 48 18.69 -1.35 -0.50
N ALA A 49 18.49 -2.10 0.58
CA ALA A 49 19.58 -2.81 1.25
C ALA A 49 20.16 -3.94 0.38
N ILE A 50 19.33 -4.64 -0.40
CA ILE A 50 19.75 -5.68 -1.36
C ILE A 50 20.51 -5.05 -2.53
N HIS A 51 20.01 -3.94 -3.09
CA HIS A 51 20.63 -3.23 -4.19
C HIS A 51 22.06 -2.74 -3.86
N LYS A 52 22.36 -2.50 -2.59
CA LYS A 52 23.68 -2.05 -2.10
C LYS A 52 24.65 -3.19 -1.76
N LEU A 53 24.26 -4.47 -1.93
CA LEU A 53 25.13 -5.61 -1.62
C LEU A 53 26.19 -5.94 -2.69
N PRO A 54 25.92 -5.78 -4.01
CA PRO A 54 26.96 -6.00 -5.02
C PRO A 54 28.16 -5.07 -4.80
N ALA A 55 29.35 -5.53 -5.18
CA ALA A 55 30.55 -4.69 -5.15
C ALA A 55 30.44 -3.55 -6.18
N ASP A 56 31.15 -2.44 -5.95
CA ASP A 56 31.15 -1.30 -6.87
C ASP A 56 31.49 -1.74 -8.31
N GLY A 57 30.58 -1.46 -9.24
CA GLY A 57 30.69 -1.84 -10.64
C GLY A 57 30.12 -3.22 -11.01
N GLN A 58 29.49 -3.93 -10.07
CA GLN A 58 28.71 -5.14 -10.36
C GLN A 58 27.21 -4.84 -10.34
N ASP A 59 26.52 -5.29 -11.39
CA ASP A 59 25.06 -5.24 -11.43
C ASP A 59 24.45 -6.30 -10.51
N PRO A 60 23.30 -6.01 -9.85
CA PRO A 60 22.56 -7.03 -9.12
C PRO A 60 22.17 -8.20 -10.03
N SER A 61 22.10 -9.40 -9.46
CA SER A 61 21.63 -10.59 -10.18
C SER A 61 20.17 -10.42 -10.64
N ALA A 62 19.74 -11.21 -11.63
CA ALA A 62 18.34 -11.20 -12.09
C ALA A 62 17.34 -11.45 -10.95
N ASP A 63 17.63 -12.38 -10.05
CA ASP A 63 16.80 -12.64 -8.87
C ASP A 63 16.75 -11.45 -7.89
N ALA A 64 17.87 -10.73 -7.72
CA ALA A 64 17.90 -9.52 -6.91
C ALA A 64 17.10 -8.39 -7.57
N ASN A 65 17.20 -8.24 -8.90
CA ASN A 65 16.40 -7.28 -9.67
C ASN A 65 14.90 -7.56 -9.56
N THR A 66 14.47 -8.83 -9.57
CA THR A 66 13.06 -9.20 -9.31
C THR A 66 12.54 -8.63 -7.98
N ILE A 67 13.36 -8.70 -6.92
CA ILE A 67 13.00 -8.13 -5.61
C ILE A 67 12.98 -6.60 -5.67
N ILE A 68 13.98 -5.99 -6.32
CA ILE A 68 14.09 -4.54 -6.46
C ILE A 68 12.87 -3.97 -7.20
N ASP A 69 12.53 -4.55 -8.35
CA ASP A 69 11.39 -4.18 -9.19
C ASP A 69 10.04 -4.39 -8.50
N GLY A 70 9.98 -5.32 -7.54
CA GLY A 70 8.82 -5.49 -6.65
C GLY A 70 8.41 -4.22 -5.90
N THR A 71 9.34 -3.28 -5.68
CA THR A 71 9.06 -1.97 -5.09
C THR A 71 8.06 -1.18 -5.92
N ARG A 72 8.28 -1.13 -7.24
CA ARG A 72 7.39 -0.41 -8.16
C ARG A 72 6.00 -1.04 -8.13
N ARG A 73 5.94 -2.36 -8.24
CA ARG A 73 4.69 -3.13 -8.20
C ARG A 73 3.88 -2.88 -6.94
N LEU A 74 4.54 -2.83 -5.77
CA LEU A 74 3.86 -2.53 -4.50
C LEU A 74 3.40 -1.07 -4.39
N ASN A 75 4.18 -0.13 -4.91
CA ASN A 75 3.77 1.28 -4.96
C ASN A 75 2.55 1.50 -5.86
N ASP A 76 2.45 0.76 -6.96
CA ASP A 76 1.30 0.80 -7.87
C ASP A 76 0.00 0.30 -7.19
N LEU A 77 0.09 -0.43 -6.08
CA LEU A 77 -1.06 -0.89 -5.29
C LEU A 77 -1.54 0.13 -4.25
N VAL A 78 -0.73 1.12 -3.88
CA VAL A 78 -1.09 2.11 -2.85
C VAL A 78 -2.33 2.93 -3.23
N PRO A 79 -2.49 3.42 -4.48
CA PRO A 79 -3.72 4.09 -4.89
C PRO A 79 -4.98 3.24 -4.73
N ILE A 80 -4.90 1.93 -5.02
CA ILE A 80 -6.04 1.01 -4.89
C ILE A 80 -6.46 0.89 -3.42
N VAL A 81 -5.49 0.75 -2.50
CA VAL A 81 -5.78 0.72 -1.05
C VAL A 81 -6.40 2.04 -0.60
N ASP A 82 -5.91 3.17 -1.09
CA ASP A 82 -6.44 4.49 -0.77
C ASP A 82 -7.89 4.63 -1.24
N GLU A 83 -8.20 4.22 -2.47
CA GLU A 83 -9.54 4.26 -3.05
C GLU A 83 -10.53 3.39 -2.27
N VAL A 84 -10.19 2.11 -2.05
CA VAL A 84 -11.05 1.18 -1.29
C VAL A 84 -11.27 1.69 0.14
N THR A 85 -10.22 2.18 0.80
CA THR A 85 -10.33 2.70 2.17
C THR A 85 -11.18 3.97 2.23
N ALA A 86 -11.04 4.87 1.27
CA ALA A 86 -11.84 6.09 1.19
C ALA A 86 -13.33 5.77 0.92
N TRP A 87 -13.60 4.79 0.05
CA TRP A 87 -14.96 4.31 -0.20
C TRP A 87 -15.58 3.71 1.07
N LEU A 88 -14.85 2.84 1.77
CA LEU A 88 -15.32 2.24 3.03
C LEU A 88 -15.60 3.31 4.08
N HIS A 89 -14.73 4.31 4.22
CA HIS A 89 -14.94 5.39 5.18
C HIS A 89 -16.14 6.27 4.82
N THR A 90 -16.34 6.56 3.54
CA THR A 90 -17.42 7.42 3.05
C THR A 90 -18.79 6.76 3.20
N ASN A 91 -18.91 5.48 2.85
CA ASN A 91 -20.19 4.77 2.82
C ASN A 91 -20.50 4.04 4.14
N HIS A 92 -19.45 3.60 4.85
CA HIS A 92 -19.57 2.76 6.03
C HIS A 92 -18.56 3.18 7.10
N PRO A 93 -18.69 4.40 7.67
CA PRO A 93 -17.72 4.92 8.62
C PRO A 93 -17.65 4.04 9.87
N VAL A 94 -16.44 3.58 10.19
CA VAL A 94 -16.15 2.83 11.43
C VAL A 94 -15.11 3.61 12.22
N SER A 95 -15.43 3.96 13.47
CA SER A 95 -14.52 4.60 14.42
C SER A 95 -13.79 3.60 15.33
N GLY A 96 -14.36 2.41 15.51
CA GLY A 96 -13.78 1.33 16.31
C GLY A 96 -12.82 0.42 15.54
N GLN A 97 -12.33 -0.61 16.22
CA GLN A 97 -11.49 -1.67 15.64
C GLN A 97 -12.31 -2.91 15.21
N VAL A 98 -13.62 -2.89 15.43
CA VAL A 98 -14.53 -3.99 15.11
C VAL A 98 -15.56 -3.48 14.12
N VAL A 99 -15.76 -4.22 13.03
CA VAL A 99 -16.81 -3.94 12.04
C VAL A 99 -18.17 -4.37 12.62
N PRO A 100 -19.14 -3.45 12.80
CA PRO A 100 -20.48 -3.81 13.23
C PRO A 100 -21.15 -4.81 12.28
N GLY A 101 -22.04 -5.66 12.78
CA GLY A 101 -22.69 -6.71 11.98
C GLY A 101 -23.44 -6.18 10.75
N HIS A 102 -24.17 -5.07 10.89
CA HIS A 102 -24.86 -4.44 9.76
C HIS A 102 -23.89 -3.91 8.70
N THR A 103 -22.73 -3.36 9.12
CA THR A 103 -21.69 -2.91 8.21
C THR A 103 -21.06 -4.09 7.47
N ARG A 104 -20.77 -5.19 8.18
CA ARG A 104 -20.21 -6.41 7.59
C ARG A 104 -21.10 -6.98 6.49
N ASN A 105 -22.42 -6.95 6.66
CA ASN A 105 -23.36 -7.36 5.62
C ASN A 105 -23.31 -6.48 4.38
N ALA A 106 -22.99 -5.19 4.53
CA ALA A 106 -22.92 -4.24 3.41
C ALA A 106 -21.58 -4.29 2.67
N VAL A 107 -20.46 -4.44 3.39
CA VAL A 107 -19.11 -4.42 2.79
C VAL A 107 -18.54 -5.79 2.46
N GLY A 108 -19.25 -6.87 2.84
CA GLY A 108 -18.81 -8.25 2.65
C GLY A 108 -17.42 -8.52 3.23
N ASP A 109 -16.60 -9.21 2.45
CA ASP A 109 -15.24 -9.64 2.82
C ASP A 109 -14.16 -8.57 2.59
N THR A 110 -14.53 -7.35 2.14
CA THR A 110 -13.58 -6.28 1.84
C THR A 110 -12.57 -6.01 2.99
N PRO A 111 -13.00 -5.95 4.26
CA PRO A 111 -12.08 -5.78 5.40
C PRO A 111 -11.04 -6.90 5.53
N GLU A 112 -11.48 -8.14 5.36
CA GLU A 112 -10.65 -9.34 5.41
C GLU A 112 -9.68 -9.38 4.24
N LEU A 113 -10.10 -8.97 3.04
CA LEU A 113 -9.25 -8.85 1.86
C LEU A 113 -8.13 -7.82 2.07
N LEU A 114 -8.44 -6.63 2.58
CA LEU A 114 -7.43 -5.59 2.91
C LEU A 114 -6.42 -6.07 3.96
N THR A 115 -6.92 -6.76 4.99
CA THR A 115 -6.07 -7.33 6.05
C THR A 115 -5.14 -8.41 5.48
N LYS A 116 -5.67 -9.31 4.64
CA LYS A 116 -4.88 -10.37 3.97
C LYS A 116 -3.86 -9.76 3.02
N ALA A 117 -4.22 -8.74 2.24
CA ALA A 117 -3.31 -8.05 1.33
C ALA A 117 -2.11 -7.47 2.09
N SER A 118 -2.37 -6.79 3.21
CA SER A 118 -1.32 -6.28 4.10
C SER A 118 -0.40 -7.38 4.63
N SER A 119 -0.96 -8.53 5.01
CA SER A 119 -0.19 -9.71 5.43
C SER A 119 0.67 -10.27 4.29
N LYS A 120 0.17 -10.30 3.06
CA LYS A 120 0.94 -10.74 1.89
C LYS A 120 2.11 -9.81 1.57
N VAL A 121 1.96 -8.50 1.71
CA VAL A 121 3.10 -7.59 1.60
C VAL A 121 4.12 -7.85 2.71
N ALA A 122 3.68 -8.12 3.94
CA ALA A 122 4.58 -8.49 5.03
C ALA A 122 5.32 -9.82 4.77
N GLU A 123 4.66 -10.81 4.16
CA GLU A 123 5.30 -12.07 3.74
C GLU A 123 6.34 -11.81 2.62
N ALA A 124 6.06 -10.91 1.68
CA ALA A 124 7.02 -10.48 0.66
C ALA A 124 8.26 -9.82 1.29
N VAL A 125 8.08 -8.99 2.32
CA VAL A 125 9.18 -8.39 3.09
C VAL A 125 10.05 -9.47 3.76
N LEU A 126 9.44 -10.49 4.36
CA LEU A 126 10.17 -11.58 5.00
C LEU A 126 10.98 -12.37 3.98
N ALA A 127 10.39 -12.70 2.83
CA ALA A 127 11.07 -13.38 1.73
C ALA A 127 12.25 -12.54 1.17
N ALA A 128 12.06 -11.24 0.97
CA ALA A 128 13.14 -10.34 0.56
C ALA A 128 14.26 -10.27 1.63
N SER A 129 13.91 -10.28 2.92
CA SER A 129 14.88 -10.29 4.02
C SER A 129 15.70 -11.59 4.06
N MET A 130 15.07 -12.73 3.73
CA MET A 130 15.76 -14.01 3.55
C MET A 130 16.73 -13.94 2.37
N ALA A 131 16.30 -13.43 1.21
CA ALA A 131 17.18 -13.22 0.06
C ALA A 131 18.40 -12.36 0.43
N ARG A 132 18.20 -11.28 1.18
CA ARG A 132 19.31 -10.44 1.66
C ARG A 132 20.32 -11.25 2.49
N THR A 133 19.83 -12.11 3.38
CA THR A 133 20.69 -12.98 4.21
C THR A 133 21.41 -14.03 3.37
N GLU A 134 20.75 -14.56 2.36
CA GLU A 134 21.33 -15.52 1.42
C GLU A 134 22.43 -14.89 0.57
N ILE A 135 22.26 -13.67 0.05
CA ILE A 135 23.33 -12.93 -0.66
C ILE A 135 24.56 -12.76 0.24
N ILE A 136 24.36 -12.31 1.49
CA ILE A 136 25.46 -12.10 2.44
C ILE A 136 26.20 -13.41 2.76
N ALA A 137 25.48 -14.53 2.75
CA ALA A 137 26.01 -15.87 3.00
C ALA A 137 26.51 -16.58 1.74
N ASP A 138 26.57 -15.89 0.59
CA ASP A 138 26.91 -16.47 -0.72
C ASP A 138 26.07 -17.71 -1.09
N ARG A 139 24.76 -17.63 -0.85
CA ARG A 139 23.79 -18.68 -1.16
C ARG A 139 22.85 -18.27 -2.30
N PRO A 140 22.32 -19.25 -3.08
CA PRO A 140 21.32 -18.97 -4.10
C PRO A 140 20.06 -18.34 -3.51
N ILE A 141 19.56 -17.28 -4.14
CA ILE A 141 18.39 -16.50 -3.66
C ILE A 141 17.11 -16.77 -4.44
N GLY A 142 17.17 -17.55 -5.52
CA GLY A 142 16.03 -17.83 -6.41
C GLY A 142 14.74 -18.26 -5.70
N PRO A 143 14.77 -19.15 -4.70
CA PRO A 143 13.58 -19.51 -3.93
C PRO A 143 12.95 -18.31 -3.19
N SER A 144 13.77 -17.47 -2.56
CA SER A 144 13.33 -16.27 -1.85
C SER A 144 12.81 -15.18 -2.80
N ALA A 145 13.45 -14.99 -3.95
CA ALA A 145 12.97 -14.09 -5.00
C ALA A 145 11.61 -14.55 -5.56
N LYS A 146 11.45 -15.84 -5.86
CA LYS A 146 10.18 -16.42 -6.33
C LYS A 146 9.07 -16.31 -5.28
N ALA A 147 9.39 -16.54 -4.00
CA ALA A 147 8.42 -16.35 -2.92
C ALA A 147 7.99 -14.89 -2.81
N THR A 148 8.94 -13.96 -2.93
CA THR A 148 8.68 -12.51 -2.92
C THR A 148 7.70 -12.12 -4.03
N GLU A 149 7.98 -12.53 -5.26
CA GLU A 149 7.09 -12.27 -6.40
C GLU A 149 5.69 -12.86 -6.18
N ARG A 150 5.60 -14.11 -5.72
CA ARG A 150 4.31 -14.76 -5.44
C ARG A 150 3.49 -13.94 -4.44
N PHE A 151 4.09 -13.53 -3.33
CA PHE A 151 3.38 -12.77 -2.30
C PHE A 151 2.94 -11.37 -2.78
N ILE A 152 3.71 -10.70 -3.62
CA ILE A 152 3.30 -9.44 -4.26
C ILE A 152 2.09 -9.67 -5.18
N SER A 153 2.12 -10.73 -6.00
CA SER A 153 1.00 -11.09 -6.88
C SER A 153 -0.26 -11.46 -6.09
N GLU A 154 -0.12 -12.20 -4.99
CA GLU A 154 -1.25 -12.53 -4.10
C GLU A 154 -1.84 -11.27 -3.44
N ALA A 155 -1.00 -10.30 -3.04
CA ALA A 155 -1.47 -9.01 -2.52
C ALA A 155 -2.28 -8.25 -3.58
N ALA A 156 -1.80 -8.19 -4.82
CA ALA A 156 -2.51 -7.54 -5.92
C ALA A 156 -3.89 -8.17 -6.17
N GLN A 157 -3.97 -9.50 -6.27
CA GLN A 157 -5.23 -10.22 -6.47
C GLN A 157 -6.25 -9.99 -5.35
N LEU A 158 -5.79 -9.86 -4.10
CA LEU A 158 -6.66 -9.54 -2.97
C LEU A 158 -7.23 -8.12 -3.07
N LEU A 159 -6.43 -7.17 -3.54
CA LEU A 159 -6.86 -5.78 -3.74
C LEU A 159 -7.78 -5.60 -4.94
N GLU A 160 -7.53 -6.30 -6.05
CA GLU A 160 -8.44 -6.34 -7.21
C GLU A 160 -9.84 -6.83 -6.80
N ARG A 161 -9.89 -7.89 -5.98
CA ARG A 161 -11.16 -8.40 -5.43
C ARG A 161 -11.84 -7.42 -4.49
N ALA A 162 -11.07 -6.69 -3.68
CA ALA A 162 -11.61 -5.67 -2.79
C ALA A 162 -12.17 -4.48 -3.57
N GLN A 163 -11.47 -4.03 -4.62
CA GLN A 163 -11.91 -2.95 -5.51
C GLN A 163 -13.20 -3.33 -6.25
N ALA A 164 -13.24 -4.52 -6.86
CA ALA A 164 -14.44 -5.00 -7.54
C ALA A 164 -15.68 -5.08 -6.61
N ALA A 165 -15.47 -5.45 -5.34
CA ALA A 165 -16.55 -5.46 -4.35
C ALA A 165 -17.06 -4.04 -4.03
N THR A 166 -16.18 -3.03 -4.02
CA THR A 166 -16.59 -1.64 -3.81
C THR A 166 -17.28 -1.03 -5.03
N GLU A 167 -16.88 -1.40 -6.25
CA GLU A 167 -17.50 -0.93 -7.50
C GLU A 167 -18.91 -1.52 -7.70
N GLY A 168 -19.07 -2.83 -7.49
CA GLY A 168 -20.38 -3.49 -7.59
C GLY A 168 -21.40 -3.01 -6.55
N GLY A 169 -20.93 -2.48 -5.42
CA GLY A 169 -21.77 -1.85 -4.41
C GLY A 169 -22.23 -0.42 -4.76
N GLN A 170 -21.67 0.22 -5.81
CA GLN A 170 -22.10 1.57 -6.24
C GLN A 170 -23.29 1.54 -7.22
N GLU A 171 -23.61 0.38 -7.81
CA GLU A 171 -24.69 0.22 -8.80
C GLU A 171 -26.01 -0.32 -8.23
N SER A 172 -26.04 -0.65 -6.92
CA SER A 172 -27.22 -1.19 -6.20
C SER A 172 -27.90 -0.15 -5.34
#